data_AF-A0A9Q0U803-F1
#
_entry.id   AF-A0A9Q0U803-F1
#
_cell.length_a   1.000
_cell.length_b   1.000
_cell.length_c   1.000
_cell.angle_alpha   90.00
_cell.angle_beta   90.00
_cell.angle_gamma   90.00
#
_symmetry.space_group_name_H-M   'P 1'
#
loop_
_entity.id
_entity.type
_entity.pdbx_description
1 polymer ?
#
loop_
_entity_poly.entity_id
_entity_poly.type
_entity_poly.pdbx_seq_one_letter_code
_entity_poly.pdbx_strand_id
1 'polypeptide(L)'
;MWYNDDPLWRSGPWVGQKFIGIPGMSTNAYLRGFSLQPEGGGTITLSATVDPVLRFAYVLTSRGKLTEQYWDSEKGGWSFDWEAPSAECDIYGKCGPFGSCDAQNSPICRCLKGVIEFRMVVKWEKKMDL
;
A
#
# COMPACT_ATOMS: atom_id res chain seq x y z
N MET A 1 3.73 -4.07 4.73
CA MET A 1 5.11 -4.56 4.50
C MET A 1 6.05 -3.81 5.42
N TRP A 2 6.98 -4.53 6.02
CA TRP A 2 7.96 -4.00 6.96
C TRP A 2 9.36 -4.27 6.45
N TYR A 3 10.31 -3.41 6.79
CA TYR A 3 11.73 -3.59 6.52
C TYR A 3 12.49 -3.17 7.77
N ASN A 4 13.22 -4.11 8.40
CA ASN A 4 13.95 -3.87 9.65
C ASN A 4 13.12 -3.14 10.72
N ASP A 5 11.92 -3.65 11.02
CA ASP A 5 10.95 -3.09 11.98
C ASP A 5 10.32 -1.74 11.62
N ASP A 6 10.72 -1.13 10.51
CA ASP A 6 10.07 0.08 9.99
C ASP A 6 8.99 -0.28 8.97
N PRO A 7 7.80 0.38 9.03
CA PRO A 7 6.76 0.17 8.03
C PRO A 7 7.22 0.76 6.70
N LEU A 8 7.22 -0.07 5.64
CA LEU A 8 7.65 0.33 4.29
C LEU A 8 6.46 0.72 3.41
N TRP A 9 5.40 -0.07 3.45
CA TRP A 9 4.21 0.09 2.60
C TRP A 9 2.97 -0.49 3.27
N ARG A 10 1.80 0.08 2.97
CA ARG A 10 0.49 -0.41 3.43
C ARG A 10 -0.46 -0.66 2.27
N SER A 11 -1.13 -1.81 2.28
CA SER A 11 -2.24 -2.10 1.36
C SER A 11 -3.48 -1.25 1.64
N GLY A 12 -3.61 -0.72 2.86
CA GLY A 12 -4.84 -0.09 3.32
C GLY A 12 -5.97 -1.11 3.54
N PRO A 13 -7.15 -0.64 3.97
CA PRO A 13 -8.32 -1.48 4.20
C PRO A 13 -8.86 -2.13 2.92
N TRP A 14 -9.53 -3.26 3.09
CA TRP A 14 -10.34 -3.91 2.07
C TRP A 14 -11.71 -3.23 1.95
N VAL A 15 -12.09 -2.84 0.73
CA VAL A 15 -13.38 -2.17 0.46
C VAL A 15 -14.41 -3.08 -0.20
N GLY A 16 -14.31 -4.39 0.02
CA GLY A 16 -15.22 -5.40 -0.55
C GLY A 16 -14.77 -5.98 -1.88
N GLN A 17 -13.96 -5.22 -2.64
CA GLN A 17 -13.48 -5.64 -3.97
C GLN A 17 -11.96 -5.66 -4.11
N LYS A 18 -11.27 -4.74 -3.42
CA LYS A 18 -9.82 -4.58 -3.47
C LYS A 18 -9.28 -3.95 -2.21
N PHE A 19 -7.96 -4.02 -2.04
CA PHE A 19 -7.24 -3.17 -1.10
C PHE A 19 -7.01 -1.78 -1.71
N ILE A 20 -7.33 -0.71 -0.97
CA ILE A 20 -7.30 0.65 -1.53
C ILE A 20 -5.89 1.15 -1.92
N GLY A 21 -4.86 0.60 -1.29
CA GLY A 21 -3.45 0.89 -1.55
C GLY A 21 -2.87 0.08 -2.71
N ILE A 22 -3.67 -0.71 -3.42
CA ILE A 22 -3.27 -1.45 -4.62
C ILE A 22 -4.18 -1.04 -5.78
N PRO A 23 -3.95 0.12 -6.42
CA PRO A 23 -4.80 0.57 -7.53
C PRO A 23 -4.84 -0.42 -8.70
N GLY A 24 -3.73 -1.13 -8.94
CA GLY A 24 -3.59 -2.16 -9.97
C GLY A 24 -4.28 -3.50 -9.65
N MET A 25 -4.77 -3.70 -8.42
CA MET A 25 -5.62 -4.86 -8.12
C MET A 25 -6.91 -4.69 -8.90
N SER A 26 -7.19 -5.62 -9.81
CA SER A 26 -8.37 -5.58 -10.68
C SER A 26 -9.62 -5.24 -9.87
N THR A 27 -10.43 -4.28 -10.33
CA THR A 27 -11.73 -3.94 -9.70
C THR A 27 -12.64 -5.16 -9.59
N ASN A 28 -12.37 -6.18 -10.42
CA ASN A 28 -13.05 -7.46 -10.47
C ASN A 28 -12.30 -8.54 -9.67
N ALA A 29 -11.37 -8.22 -8.77
CA ALA A 29 -10.67 -9.23 -7.97
C ALA A 29 -11.64 -10.13 -7.20
N TYR A 30 -12.72 -9.57 -6.63
CA TYR A 30 -13.82 -10.37 -6.08
C TYR A 30 -14.45 -11.33 -7.12
N LEU A 31 -14.66 -10.87 -8.36
CA LEU A 31 -15.15 -11.71 -9.47
C LEU A 31 -14.11 -12.72 -9.96
N ARG A 32 -12.82 -12.51 -9.70
CA ARG A 32 -11.72 -13.48 -9.87
C ARG A 32 -11.60 -14.44 -8.67
N GLY A 33 -12.62 -14.48 -7.81
CA GLY A 33 -12.72 -15.41 -6.70
C GLY A 33 -12.02 -14.96 -5.42
N PHE A 34 -11.50 -13.73 -5.35
CA PHE A 34 -10.89 -13.25 -4.10
C PHE A 34 -11.94 -13.04 -3.01
N SER A 35 -11.71 -13.66 -1.85
CA SER A 35 -12.53 -13.51 -0.65
C SER A 35 -11.64 -13.17 0.52
N LEU A 36 -12.06 -12.19 1.32
CA LEU A 36 -11.39 -11.82 2.56
C LEU A 36 -12.30 -12.20 3.72
N GLN A 37 -11.90 -13.19 4.50
CA GLN A 37 -12.70 -13.71 5.61
C GLN A 37 -11.99 -13.49 6.94
N PRO A 38 -12.66 -12.89 7.94
CA PRO A 38 -12.12 -12.82 9.29
C PRO A 38 -12.18 -14.22 9.92
N GLU A 39 -11.07 -14.66 10.50
CA GLU A 39 -10.98 -15.97 11.18
C GLU A 39 -11.23 -15.85 12.70
N GLY A 40 -11.42 -14.62 13.19
CA GLY A 40 -11.42 -14.32 14.62
C GLY A 40 -10.01 -14.01 15.14
N GLY A 41 -9.92 -13.43 16.34
CA GLY A 41 -8.63 -13.10 16.96
C GLY A 41 -7.79 -12.03 16.23
N GLY A 42 -8.37 -11.30 15.27
CA GLY A 42 -7.67 -10.32 14.44
C GLY A 42 -6.99 -10.92 13.20
N THR A 43 -7.07 -12.24 13.00
CA THR A 43 -6.57 -12.91 11.81
C THR A 43 -7.57 -12.75 10.67
N ILE A 44 -7.03 -12.52 9.47
CA ILE A 44 -7.81 -12.37 8.24
C ILE A 44 -7.15 -13.25 7.19
N THR A 45 -7.96 -14.07 6.53
CA THR A 45 -7.51 -14.91 5.42
C THR A 45 -8.01 -14.34 4.11
N LEU A 46 -7.06 -14.13 3.20
CA LEU A 46 -7.33 -13.83 1.81
C LEU A 46 -7.23 -15.14 1.01
N SER A 47 -8.36 -15.59 0.49
CA SER A 47 -8.44 -16.73 -0.42
C SER A 47 -8.78 -16.27 -1.83
N ALA A 48 -8.47 -17.11 -2.82
CA ALA A 48 -8.84 -16.89 -4.20
C ALA A 48 -9.37 -18.19 -4.80
N THR A 49 -10.59 -18.17 -5.36
CA THR A 49 -11.08 -19.25 -6.22
C THR A 49 -10.47 -19.08 -7.60
N VAL A 50 -9.31 -19.70 -7.79
CA VAL A 50 -8.54 -19.54 -9.01
C VAL A 50 -9.02 -20.55 -10.05
N ASP A 51 -9.43 -20.08 -11.22
CA ASP A 51 -9.59 -20.94 -12.41
C ASP A 51 -8.25 -21.63 -12.68
N PRO A 52 -8.19 -22.96 -12.90
CA PRO A 52 -6.94 -23.66 -13.21
C PRO A 52 -6.13 -23.06 -14.38
N VAL A 53 -6.76 -22.26 -15.24
CA VAL A 53 -6.12 -21.50 -16.32
C VAL A 53 -5.38 -20.25 -15.80
N LEU A 54 -5.88 -19.61 -14.74
CA LEU A 54 -5.30 -18.39 -14.16
C LEU A 54 -4.14 -18.73 -13.22
N ARG A 55 -2.93 -18.86 -13.76
CA ARG A 55 -1.73 -19.06 -12.93
C ARG A 55 -1.18 -17.72 -12.47
N PHE A 56 -1.55 -17.29 -11.27
CA PHE A 56 -0.96 -16.11 -10.63
C PHE A 56 -0.54 -16.38 -9.18
N ALA A 57 0.38 -15.56 -8.66
CA ALA A 57 0.81 -15.59 -7.27
C ALA A 57 1.21 -14.20 -6.79
N TYR A 58 0.97 -13.90 -5.52
CA TYR A 58 1.58 -12.75 -4.87
C TYR A 58 2.97 -13.13 -4.35
N VAL A 59 3.98 -12.38 -4.74
CA VAL A 59 5.39 -12.67 -4.43
C VAL A 59 6.03 -11.45 -3.78
N LEU A 60 6.66 -11.64 -2.62
CA LEU A 60 7.58 -10.67 -2.05
C LEU A 60 8.98 -10.94 -2.60
N THR A 61 9.44 -10.09 -3.49
CA THR A 61 10.75 -10.21 -4.14
C THR A 61 11.89 -9.89 -3.18
N SER A 62 13.10 -10.37 -3.47
CA SER A 62 14.32 -10.05 -2.72
C SER A 62 14.68 -8.56 -2.71
N ARG A 63 14.09 -7.76 -3.61
CA ARG A 63 14.23 -6.30 -3.65
C ARG A 63 13.23 -5.56 -2.77
N GLY A 64 12.43 -6.28 -1.98
CA GLY A 64 11.43 -5.67 -1.10
C GLY A 64 10.19 -5.14 -1.82
N LYS A 65 9.89 -5.68 -3.01
CA LYS A 65 8.66 -5.37 -3.77
C LYS A 65 7.67 -6.52 -3.64
N LEU A 66 6.42 -6.22 -3.32
CA LEU A 66 5.29 -7.13 -3.45
C LEU A 66 4.76 -7.04 -4.88
N THR A 67 4.62 -8.17 -5.56
CA THR A 67 4.15 -8.22 -6.96
C THR A 67 3.03 -9.25 -7.13
N GLU A 68 2.05 -8.95 -7.97
CA GLU A 68 1.13 -9.97 -8.53
C GLU A 68 1.75 -10.52 -9.81
N GLN A 69 2.30 -11.73 -9.75
CA GLN A 69 2.93 -12.39 -10.88
C GLN A 69 1.94 -13.33 -11.57
N TYR A 70 1.98 -13.41 -12.90
CA TYR A 70 1.18 -14.34 -13.69
C TYR A 70 2.02 -15.03 -14.76
N TRP A 71 1.63 -16.24 -15.16
CA TRP A 71 2.26 -16.93 -16.28
C TRP A 71 1.74 -16.38 -17.61
N ASP A 72 2.61 -15.71 -18.36
CA ASP A 72 2.33 -15.22 -19.71
C ASP A 72 2.68 -16.32 -20.72
N SER A 73 1.65 -16.95 -21.31
CA SER A 73 1.83 -18.03 -22.28
C SER A 73 2.42 -17.55 -23.60
N GLU A 74 2.20 -16.30 -23.99
CA GLU A 74 2.73 -15.73 -25.23
C GLU A 74 4.24 -15.48 -25.10
N LYS A 75 4.68 -15.01 -23.94
CA LYS A 75 6.10 -14.81 -23.63
C LYS A 75 6.80 -16.07 -23.12
N GLY A 76 6.05 -17.11 -22.75
CA GLY A 76 6.59 -18.34 -22.18
C GLY A 76 7.29 -18.15 -20.83
N GLY A 77 6.82 -17.21 -20.00
CA GLY A 77 7.47 -16.84 -18.75
C GLY A 77 6.58 -16.13 -17.75
N TRP A 78 7.11 -15.88 -16.55
CA TRP A 78 6.41 -15.08 -15.54
C TRP A 78 6.50 -13.59 -15.88
N SER A 79 5.36 -12.92 -15.82
CA SER A 79 5.20 -11.47 -15.89
C SER A 79 4.53 -10.99 -14.60
N PHE A 80 4.32 -9.68 -14.44
CA PHE A 80 3.58 -9.12 -13.32
C PHE A 80 2.61 -8.03 -13.76
N ASP A 81 1.47 -7.94 -13.07
CA ASP A 81 0.43 -6.93 -13.35
C ASP A 81 0.69 -5.64 -12.58
N TRP A 82 1.11 -5.75 -11.31
CA TRP A 82 1.42 -4.61 -10.46
C TRP A 82 2.51 -4.94 -9.45
N GLU A 83 3.17 -3.89 -8.94
CA GLU A 83 4.11 -3.99 -7.83
C GLU A 83 3.83 -2.93 -6.75
N ALA A 84 4.28 -3.18 -5.53
CA ALA A 84 4.20 -2.23 -4.42
C ALA A 84 5.43 -2.33 -3.50
N PRO A 85 5.98 -1.21 -3.01
CA PRO A 85 5.65 0.16 -3.39
C PRO A 85 6.07 0.45 -4.84
N SER A 86 5.28 1.21 -5.61
CA SER A 86 5.55 1.55 -7.02
C SER A 86 5.99 2.99 -7.24
N ALA A 87 5.58 3.90 -6.36
CA ALA A 87 5.87 5.32 -6.43
C ALA A 87 6.30 5.88 -5.06
N GLU A 88 6.83 7.11 -5.03
CA GLU A 88 7.27 7.74 -3.78
C GLU A 88 6.16 7.88 -2.73
N CYS A 89 4.91 8.08 -3.17
CA CYS A 89 3.76 8.19 -2.28
C CYS A 89 3.30 6.87 -1.67
N ASP A 90 3.76 5.74 -2.20
CA ASP A 90 3.48 4.42 -1.64
C ASP A 90 4.34 4.16 -0.39
N ILE A 91 5.45 4.88 -0.24
CA ILE A 91 6.30 4.79 0.95
C ILE A 91 5.52 5.25 2.16
N TYR A 92 5.43 4.37 3.16
CA TYR A 92 4.68 4.62 4.37
C TYR A 92 5.18 5.90 5.07
N GLY A 93 4.26 6.82 5.37
CA GLY A 93 4.59 8.04 6.10
C GLY A 93 5.31 9.13 5.29
N LYS A 94 5.42 9.03 3.96
CA LYS A 94 6.13 9.99 3.09
C LYS A 94 5.86 11.49 3.40
N CYS A 95 4.62 11.86 3.70
CA CYS A 95 4.22 13.26 3.96
C CYS A 95 3.95 13.61 5.42
N GLY A 96 4.32 12.71 6.35
CA GLY A 96 4.10 12.92 7.78
C GLY A 96 2.62 13.00 8.20
N PRO A 97 2.35 13.20 9.50
CA PRO A 97 0.99 13.34 10.00
C PRO A 97 0.28 14.55 9.38
N PHE A 98 -0.99 14.38 9.02
CA PHE A 98 -1.84 15.41 8.39
C PHE A 98 -1.37 15.91 7.02
N GLY A 99 -0.39 15.25 6.41
CA GLY A 99 0.02 15.47 5.03
C GLY A 99 -0.69 14.54 4.06
N SER A 100 -0.99 15.05 2.86
CA SER A 100 -1.39 14.26 1.69
C SER A 100 -0.24 14.20 0.70
N CYS A 101 -0.07 13.04 0.05
CA CYS A 101 0.96 12.79 -0.94
C CYS A 101 0.35 12.77 -2.35
N ASP A 102 0.98 13.49 -3.27
CA ASP A 102 0.61 13.54 -4.67
C ASP A 102 1.87 13.57 -5.54
N ALA A 103 2.22 12.40 -6.10
CA ALA A 103 3.42 12.21 -6.91
C ALA A 103 3.47 13.05 -8.20
N GLN A 104 2.34 13.65 -8.60
CA GLN A 104 2.25 14.50 -9.79
C GLN A 104 2.43 16.00 -9.47
N ASN A 105 2.55 16.36 -8.19
CA ASN A 105 2.68 17.74 -7.75
C ASN A 105 4.06 18.05 -7.16
N SER A 106 4.43 19.33 -7.21
CA SER A 106 5.62 19.87 -6.54
C SER A 106 5.21 21.07 -5.67
N PRO A 107 5.35 20.99 -4.34
CA PRO A 107 5.89 19.87 -3.57
C PRO A 107 4.97 18.64 -3.58
N ILE A 108 5.57 17.44 -3.51
CA ILE A 108 4.86 16.15 -3.47
C ILE A 108 3.94 16.02 -2.24
N CYS A 109 4.27 16.74 -1.16
CA CYS A 109 3.52 16.73 0.09
C CYS A 109 2.81 18.06 0.32
N ARG A 110 1.53 17.99 0.70
CA ARG A 110 0.71 19.16 1.06
C ARG A 110 -0.03 18.90 2.36
N CYS A 111 -0.19 19.92 3.20
CA CYS A 111 -1.05 19.83 4.38
C CYS A 111 -2.51 19.65 3.94
N LEU A 112 -3.26 18.80 4.66
CA LEU A 112 -4.71 18.69 4.47
C LEU A 112 -5.39 20.03 4.78
N LYS A 113 -6.37 20.40 3.95
CA LYS A 113 -7.12 21.65 4.12
C LYS A 113 -7.85 21.64 5.47
N GLY A 114 -7.75 22.73 6.23
CA GLY A 114 -8.32 22.84 7.58
C GLY A 114 -7.35 22.43 8.69
N VAL A 115 -6.20 21.84 8.35
CA VAL A 115 -5.07 21.67 9.28
C VAL A 115 -4.22 22.94 9.19
N ILE A 116 -4.67 23.98 9.88
CA ILE A 116 -3.86 25.17 10.15
C ILE A 116 -2.67 24.71 11.01
N GLU A 117 -1.47 25.24 10.76
CA GLU A 117 -0.16 24.90 11.35
C GLU A 117 -0.10 24.89 12.90
N PHE A 118 -0.83 24.00 13.58
CA PHE A 118 -0.72 23.83 15.04
C PHE A 118 0.66 23.31 15.48
N ARG A 119 1.58 23.07 14.55
CA ARG A 119 2.93 22.56 14.83
C ARG A 119 4.03 23.62 14.93
N MET A 120 3.74 24.92 14.76
CA MET A 120 4.72 25.97 15.08
C MET A 120 4.50 26.68 16.44
N VAL A 121 3.41 26.43 17.16
CA VAL A 121 3.15 27.13 18.44
C VAL A 121 3.67 26.37 19.68
N VAL A 122 4.02 25.07 19.56
CA VAL A 122 4.41 24.25 20.74
C VAL A 122 5.74 23.55 20.55
N LYS A 123 6.82 24.32 20.38
CA LYS A 123 8.18 23.97 20.82
C LYS A 123 9.11 25.17 20.59
N TRP A 124 9.33 25.98 21.64
CA TRP A 124 10.63 26.53 22.11
C TRP A 124 10.43 27.52 23.29
N GLU A 125 9.65 27.16 24.32
CA GLU A 125 9.75 27.81 25.64
C GLU A 125 10.46 26.88 26.63
N LYS A 126 11.70 26.51 26.30
CA LYS A 126 12.66 25.98 27.28
C LYS A 126 14.05 26.51 26.99
N LYS A 127 14.30 27.74 27.43
CA LYS A 127 15.55 28.20 28.08
C LYS A 127 15.51 29.71 28.20
N MET A 128 15.24 30.21 29.41
CA MET A 128 15.86 31.38 30.04
C MET A 128 15.31 31.46 31.45
N ASP A 129 15.86 30.64 32.33
CA ASP A 129 15.95 30.88 33.77
C ASP A 129 17.31 30.32 34.21
N LEU A 130 18.08 31.21 34.84
CA LEU A 130 19.53 31.20 35.14
C LEU A 130 20.45 31.74 34.03
#